data_AF-A0A0M3JQH9-F1
#
_entry.id   AF-A0A0M3JQH9-F1
#
_cell.length_a   1.000
_cell.length_b   1.000
_cell.length_c   1.000
_cell.angle_alpha   90.00
_cell.angle_beta   90.00
_cell.angle_gamma   90.00
#
_symmetry.space_group_name_H-M   'P 1'
#
loop_
_entity.id
_entity.type
_entity.pdbx_description
1 polymer ?
#
loop_
_entity_poly.entity_id
_entity_poly.type
_entity_poly.pdbx_seq_one_letter_code
_entity_poly.pdbx_strand_id
1 'polypeptide(L)'
;MSFIDPQQMPTIPIYRVTDSTGKFIDSAQDPNLDKEYAIKVYKKMLLLESMDKILYDSQRQGRISFYMTNSGEEVSSLNFIAFV
;
A
#
# COMPACT_ATOMS: atom_id res chain seq x y z
N MET A 1 -6.09 43.91 6.75
CA MET A 1 -6.07 42.50 7.21
C MET A 1 -6.34 41.65 5.98
N SER A 2 -5.31 41.01 5.43
CA SER A 2 -5.46 40.16 4.25
C SER A 2 -5.89 38.77 4.68
N PHE A 3 -7.09 38.36 4.29
CA PHE A 3 -7.55 36.98 4.47
C PHE A 3 -6.76 36.09 3.53
N ILE A 4 -6.17 35.02 4.08
CA ILE A 4 -5.52 33.99 3.28
C ILE A 4 -6.63 33.02 2.87
N ASP A 5 -6.88 32.91 1.56
CA ASP A 5 -7.82 31.94 1.02
C ASP A 5 -7.15 30.55 0.98
N PRO A 6 -7.66 29.54 1.70
CA PRO A 6 -7.12 28.19 1.67
C PRO A 6 -7.07 27.57 0.27
N GLN A 7 -7.88 28.05 -0.68
CA GLN A 7 -7.89 27.57 -2.06
C GLN A 7 -6.70 28.07 -2.90
N GLN A 8 -6.06 29.16 -2.47
CA GLN A 8 -4.86 29.69 -3.12
C GLN A 8 -3.56 29.08 -2.57
N MET A 9 -3.66 28.24 -1.54
CA MET A 9 -2.51 27.50 -1.03
C MET A 9 -2.22 26.31 -1.94
N PRO A 10 -0.97 26.15 -2.42
CA PRO A 10 -0.59 24.95 -3.15
C PRO A 10 -0.79 23.72 -2.25
N THR A 11 -1.37 22.66 -2.81
CA THR A 11 -1.56 21.40 -2.10
C THR A 11 -0.22 20.75 -1.78
N ILE A 12 -0.17 19.98 -0.68
CA ILE A 12 1.02 19.20 -0.32
C ILE A 12 1.29 18.22 -1.47
N PRO A 13 2.51 18.21 -2.05
CA PRO A 13 2.83 17.34 -3.16
C PRO A 13 2.79 15.87 -2.71
N ILE A 14 2.25 15.00 -3.57
CA ILE A 14 2.20 13.56 -3.30
C ILE A 14 3.57 12.97 -3.60
N TYR A 15 4.17 12.35 -2.58
CA TYR A 15 5.43 11.64 -2.73
C TYR A 15 5.22 10.35 -3.54
N ARG A 16 5.95 10.21 -4.64
CA ARG A 16 5.86 9.06 -5.55
C ARG A 16 7.25 8.63 -6.01
N VAL A 17 7.58 7.36 -5.72
CA VAL A 17 8.90 6.77 -6.02
C VAL A 17 8.92 6.09 -7.38
N THR A 18 7.82 5.42 -7.75
CA THR A 18 7.70 4.64 -8.97
C THR A 18 6.65 5.22 -9.91
N ASP A 19 6.92 5.17 -11.21
CA ASP A 19 5.92 5.44 -12.23
C ASP A 19 4.95 4.25 -12.39
N SER A 20 3.84 4.46 -13.09
CA SER A 20 2.83 3.43 -13.43
C SER A 20 3.41 2.20 -14.15
N THR A 21 4.59 2.34 -14.74
CA THR A 21 5.35 1.28 -15.40
C THR A 21 6.30 0.52 -14.47
N GLY A 22 6.35 0.88 -13.18
CA GLY A 22 7.23 0.27 -12.18
C GLY A 22 8.69 0.75 -12.24
N LYS A 23 9.00 1.75 -13.08
CA LYS A 23 10.34 2.36 -13.14
C LYS A 23 10.49 3.43 -12.05
N PHE A 24 11.64 3.47 -11.40
CA PHE A 24 11.99 4.54 -10.47
C PHE A 24 12.08 5.88 -11.21
N ILE A 25 11.41 6.90 -10.67
CA ILE A 25 11.41 8.27 -11.23
C ILE A 25 12.74 8.96 -10.89
N ASP A 26 13.26 8.70 -9.70
CA ASP A 26 14.55 9.19 -9.24
C ASP A 26 15.41 8.02 -8.75
N SER A 27 16.60 7.87 -9.34
CA SER A 27 17.55 6.81 -8.97
C SER A 27 18.19 7.04 -7.60
N ALA A 28 18.14 8.26 -7.06
CA ALA A 28 18.59 8.58 -5.70
C ALA A 28 17.58 8.18 -4.61
N GLN A 29 16.32 7.95 -5.00
CA GLN A 29 15.25 7.48 -4.12
C GLN A 29 15.06 5.95 -4.19
N ASP A 30 15.98 5.23 -4.85
CA ASP A 30 15.99 3.78 -4.82
C ASP A 30 16.43 3.32 -3.42
N PRO A 31 15.55 2.69 -2.62
CA PRO A 31 15.90 2.22 -1.29
C PRO A 31 16.92 1.08 -1.29
N ASN A 32 17.40 0.63 -2.46
CA ASN A 32 18.37 -0.45 -2.63
C ASN A 32 17.95 -1.68 -1.80
N LEU A 33 16.68 -2.05 -1.97
CA LEU A 33 16.08 -3.15 -1.24
C LEU A 33 16.80 -4.45 -1.59
N ASP A 34 17.21 -5.18 -0.57
CA ASP A 34 17.80 -6.49 -0.76
C ASP A 34 16.82 -7.40 -1.52
N LYS A 35 17.33 -8.17 -2.48
CA LYS A 35 16.50 -9.00 -3.36
C LYS A 35 15.69 -10.03 -2.56
N GLU A 36 16.26 -10.60 -1.50
CA GLU A 36 15.54 -11.56 -0.66
C GLU A 36 14.40 -10.88 0.08
N TYR A 37 14.63 -9.64 0.52
CA TYR A 37 13.61 -8.81 1.15
C TYR A 37 12.46 -8.47 0.20
N ALA A 38 12.76 -8.03 -1.02
CA ALA A 38 11.75 -7.72 -2.02
C ALA A 38 10.88 -8.96 -2.35
N ILE A 39 11.50 -10.13 -2.48
CA ILE A 39 10.79 -11.39 -2.68
C ILE A 39 9.91 -11.74 -1.46
N LYS A 40 10.40 -11.50 -0.25
CA LYS A 40 9.63 -11.74 0.98
C LYS A 40 8.39 -10.85 1.06
N VAL A 41 8.52 -9.57 0.72
CA VAL A 41 7.38 -8.63 0.66
C VAL A 41 6.37 -9.09 -0.39
N TYR A 42 6.83 -9.45 -1.58
CA TYR A 42 5.96 -9.94 -2.65
C TYR A 42 5.20 -11.22 -2.25
N LYS A 43 5.88 -12.18 -1.62
CA LYS A 43 5.22 -13.39 -1.10
C LYS A 43 4.17 -13.08 -0.04
N LYS A 44 4.41 -12.08 0.82
CA LYS A 44 3.44 -11.63 1.82
C LYS A 44 2.20 -11.00 1.17
N MET A 45 2.35 -10.23 0.08
CA MET A 45 1.22 -9.69 -0.69
C MET A 45 0.31 -10.81 -1.18
N LEU A 46 0.88 -11.81 -1.86
CA LEU A 46 0.13 -12.96 -2.38
C LEU A 46 -0.55 -13.77 -1.27
N LEU A 47 0.11 -13.91 -0.11
CA LEU A 47 -0.47 -14.59 1.03
C LEU A 47 -1.69 -13.84 1.58
N LEU A 48 -1.59 -12.52 1.74
CA LEU A 48 -2.70 -11.68 2.19
C LEU A 48 -3.88 -11.76 1.22
N GLU A 49 -3.65 -11.64 -0.08
CA GLU A 49 -4.70 -11.77 -1.11
C GLU A 49 -5.41 -13.13 -1.02
N SER A 50 -4.65 -14.20 -0.78
CA SER A 50 -5.18 -15.55 -0.63
C SER A 50 -6.00 -15.70 0.67
N MET A 51 -5.53 -15.12 1.76
CA MET A 51 -6.25 -15.11 3.04
C MET A 51 -7.55 -14.31 2.95
N ASP A 52 -7.51 -13.14 2.29
CA ASP A 52 -8.69 -12.28 2.09
C ASP A 52 -9.79 -13.02 1.33
N LYS A 53 -9.45 -13.78 0.28
CA LYS A 53 -10.42 -14.62 -0.44
C LYS A 53 -11.08 -15.67 0.44
N ILE A 54 -10.29 -16.38 1.25
CA ILE A 54 -10.79 -17.44 2.15
C ILE A 54 -11.70 -16.85 3.23
N LEU A 55 -11.30 -15.71 3.81
CA LEU A 55 -12.05 -15.04 4.87
C LEU A 55 -13.34 -14.42 4.33
N TYR A 56 -13.30 -13.85 3.13
CA TYR A 56 -14.48 -13.37 2.43
C TYR A 56 -15.48 -14.51 2.15
N ASP A 57 -15.02 -15.65 1.63
CA ASP A 57 -15.91 -16.80 1.39
C ASP A 57 -16.45 -17.40 2.70
N SER A 58 -15.65 -17.39 3.76
CA SER A 58 -16.07 -17.81 5.11
C SER A 58 -17.16 -16.89 5.68
N GLN A 59 -17.09 -15.59 5.38
CA GLN A 59 -18.11 -14.61 5.76
C GLN A 59 -19.41 -14.87 5.01
N ARG A 60 -19.35 -15.14 3.68
CA ARG A 60 -20.54 -15.47 2.88
C ARG A 60 -21.21 -16.77 3.29
N GLN A 61 -20.44 -17.72 3.85
CA GLN A 61 -20.97 -18.96 4.42
C GLN A 61 -21.45 -18.84 5.87
N GLY A 62 -21.36 -17.65 6.48
CA GLY A 62 -21.77 -17.41 7.86
C GLY A 62 -20.87 -18.05 8.92
N ARG A 63 -19.65 -18.46 8.55
CA ARG A 63 -18.67 -19.05 9.49
C ARG A 63 -17.96 -17.99 10.35
N ILE A 64 -17.94 -16.75 9.89
CA ILE A 64 -17.44 -15.57 10.62
C ILE A 64 -18.44 -14.42 10.52
N SER A 65 -18.61 -13.65 11.59
CA SER A 65 -19.66 -12.63 11.69
C SER A 65 -19.37 -11.37 10.87
N PHE A 66 -18.10 -11.00 10.68
CA PHE A 66 -17.73 -9.81 9.93
C PHE A 66 -16.31 -9.92 9.37
N TYR A 67 -16.12 -9.53 8.10
CA TYR A 67 -14.81 -9.38 7.48
C TYR A 67 -14.85 -8.19 6.50
N MET A 68 -13.79 -7.37 6.50
CA MET A 68 -13.63 -6.26 5.57
C MET A 68 -12.35 -6.53 4.77
N THR A 69 -12.47 -6.57 3.45
CA THR A 69 -11.36 -6.84 2.52
C THR A 69 -10.42 -5.63 2.48
N ASN A 70 -9.11 -5.86 2.54
CA ASN A 70 -8.11 -4.78 2.50
C ASN A 70 -7.66 -4.45 1.06
N SER A 71 -8.54 -4.69 0.08
CA SER A 71 -8.22 -4.60 -1.35
C SER A 71 -7.77 -3.20 -1.73
N GLY A 72 -6.50 -3.06 -2.10
CA GLY A 72 -5.89 -1.79 -2.52
C GLY A 72 -5.03 -1.10 -1.45
N GLU A 73 -5.10 -1.51 -0.17
CA GLU A 73 -4.23 -1.00 0.90
C GLU A 73 -3.10 -1.97 1.30
N GLU A 74 -3.04 -3.15 0.67
CA GLU A 74 -2.06 -4.19 0.94
C GLU A 74 -0.62 -3.67 0.91
N VAL A 75 -0.30 -2.81 -0.05
CA VAL A 75 1.03 -2.20 -0.21
C VAL A 75 1.33 -1.20 0.90
N SER A 76 0.34 -0.42 1.33
CA SER A 76 0.49 0.56 2.41
C SER A 76 0.76 -0.14 3.75
N SER A 77 -0.05 -1.16 4.07
CA SER A 77 0.13 -1.95 5.29
C SER A 77 1.45 -2.72 5.29
N LEU A 78 1.85 -3.32 4.15
CA LEU A 78 3.12 -4.04 4.07
C LEU A 78 4.34 -3.12 4.10
N ASN A 79 4.29 -1.95 3.44
CA ASN A 79 5.37 -0.97 3.56
C ASN A 79 5.51 -0.45 4.99
N PHE A 80 4.40 -0.24 5.70
CA PHE A 80 4.46 0.16 7.11
C PHE A 80 5.08 -0.92 7.99
N ILE A 81 4.74 -2.19 7.77
CA ILE A 81 5.36 -3.34 8.46
C ILE A 81 6.83 -3.54 8.04
N ALA A 82 7.22 -3.04 6.86
CA ALA A 82 8.57 -3.16 6.32
C ALA A 82 9.56 -2.16 6.92
N PHE A 83 9.08 -0.99 7.38
CA PHE A 83 9.87 0.10 7.92
C PHE A 83 9.84 0.22 9.46
N VAL A 84 9.17 -0.71 10.15
CA VAL A 84 9.20 -0.89 11.63
C VAL A 84 10.09 -2.07 11.98
#